data_AF-W2MT38-F1
#
_entry.id   AF-W2MT38-F1
#
_cell.length_a   1.000
_cell.length_b   1.000
_cell.length_c   1.000
_cell.angle_alpha   90.00
_cell.angle_beta   90.00
_cell.angle_gamma   90.00
#
_symmetry.space_group_name_H-M   'P 1'
#
loop_
_entity.id
_entity.type
_entity.pdbx_description
1 polymer ?
#
loop_
_entity_poly.entity_id
_entity_poly.type
_entity_poly.pdbx_seq_one_letter_code
_entity_poly.pdbx_strand_id
1 'polypeptide(L)'
;MSEGSAQQTSESEACGMAVADVEATRDACVTKQTRGKYKSSLNDMAKWIRKVLAKVDHNTGRFFDSSGELNLMEFTPPYFELFFVYKSRDVEDGALSGYWSAIKDQYRVRRLALPPEYGDGMQQLFSGMKRLEADSDQISNPKTSGKQSLTYSLFQKL
;
A
#
# COMPACT_ATOMS: atom_id res chain seq x y z
N MET A 1 68.37 -14.18 -33.03
CA MET A 1 67.43 -13.59 -34.01
C MET A 1 66.32 -14.61 -34.25
N SER A 2 65.09 -14.13 -34.46
CA SER A 2 63.80 -14.83 -34.59
C SER A 2 63.01 -15.12 -33.30
N GLU A 3 62.25 -14.08 -32.93
CA GLU A 3 60.81 -14.04 -32.62
C GLU A 3 59.99 -15.19 -33.27
N GLY A 4 58.84 -15.66 -32.79
CA GLY A 4 57.95 -15.23 -31.71
C GLY A 4 56.63 -16.04 -31.75
N SER A 5 55.78 -15.78 -30.75
CA SER A 5 54.31 -15.90 -30.72
C SER A 5 53.62 -17.26 -30.90
N ALA A 6 52.96 -17.70 -29.82
CA ALA A 6 51.66 -18.36 -29.88
C ALA A 6 50.83 -17.92 -28.66
N GLN A 7 50.19 -16.75 -28.80
CA GLN A 7 49.06 -16.38 -27.93
C GLN A 7 47.88 -17.29 -28.29
N GLN A 8 47.56 -18.19 -27.37
CA GLN A 8 46.33 -18.97 -27.41
C GLN A 8 45.18 -18.05 -27.00
N THR A 9 44.41 -17.59 -27.98
CA THR A 9 43.18 -16.83 -27.80
C THR A 9 42.16 -17.68 -27.07
N SER A 10 41.91 -17.38 -25.80
CA SER A 10 40.72 -17.82 -25.09
C SER A 10 39.53 -17.04 -25.64
N GLU A 11 38.74 -17.68 -26.51
CA GLU A 11 37.40 -17.22 -26.85
C GLU A 11 36.54 -17.36 -25.59
N SER A 12 36.52 -16.28 -24.79
CA SER A 12 35.51 -16.06 -23.78
C SER A 12 34.19 -15.94 -24.53
N GLU A 13 33.33 -16.93 -24.39
CA GLU A 13 31.90 -16.82 -24.66
C GLU A 13 31.40 -15.54 -23.97
N ALA A 14 31.24 -14.49 -24.76
CA ALA A 14 30.51 -13.32 -24.34
C ALA A 14 29.06 -13.77 -24.20
N CYS A 15 28.71 -14.20 -22.99
CA CYS A 15 27.33 -14.32 -22.54
C CYS A 15 26.67 -12.99 -22.83
N GLY A 16 25.89 -12.95 -23.91
CA GLY A 16 25.17 -11.78 -24.38
C GLY A 16 24.14 -11.39 -23.32
N MET A 17 24.59 -10.64 -22.32
CA MET A 17 23.71 -9.96 -21.39
C MET A 17 22.99 -8.90 -22.23
N ALA A 18 21.82 -9.24 -22.75
CA ALA A 18 20.90 -8.26 -23.29
C ALA A 18 20.73 -7.22 -22.17
N VAL A 19 21.30 -6.04 -22.36
CA VAL A 19 21.14 -4.92 -21.44
C VAL A 19 19.65 -4.61 -21.48
N ALA A 20 18.90 -5.16 -20.53
CA ALA A 20 17.50 -4.88 -20.40
C ALA A 20 17.38 -3.38 -20.20
N ASP A 21 16.58 -2.73 -21.06
CA ASP A 21 16.28 -1.33 -20.90
C ASP A 21 15.75 -1.09 -19.47
N VAL A 22 16.32 -0.09 -18.81
CA VAL A 22 16.05 0.16 -17.39
C VAL A 22 14.59 0.54 -17.20
N GLU A 23 13.98 1.24 -18.17
CA GLU A 23 12.54 1.52 -18.13
C GLU A 23 11.71 0.26 -18.32
N ALA A 24 12.00 -0.57 -19.33
CA ALA A 24 11.32 -1.84 -19.52
C ALA A 24 11.41 -2.76 -18.29
N THR A 25 12.56 -2.78 -17.61
CA THR A 25 12.78 -3.55 -16.37
C THR A 25 11.91 -3.02 -15.22
N ARG A 26 11.81 -1.71 -15.06
CA ARG A 26 10.92 -1.09 -14.07
C ARG A 26 9.45 -1.31 -14.39
N ASP A 27 9.07 -1.23 -15.66
CA ASP A 27 7.69 -1.42 -16.09
C ASP A 27 7.22 -2.86 -15.89
N ALA A 28 8.15 -3.81 -15.96
CA ALA A 28 7.91 -5.23 -15.66
C ALA A 28 7.68 -5.52 -14.17
N CYS A 29 8.00 -4.60 -13.25
CA CYS A 29 7.77 -4.79 -11.82
C CYS A 29 6.29 -4.97 -11.45
N VAL A 30 5.37 -4.54 -12.31
CA VAL A 30 3.92 -4.69 -12.10
C VAL A 30 3.26 -5.23 -13.36
N THR A 31 2.55 -6.35 -13.19
CA THR A 31 1.82 -6.99 -14.28
C THR A 31 0.70 -6.08 -14.81
N LYS A 32 0.31 -6.27 -16.08
CA LYS A 32 -0.81 -5.52 -16.69
C LYS A 32 -2.11 -5.67 -15.88
N GLN A 33 -2.37 -6.87 -15.34
CA GLN A 33 -3.54 -7.13 -14.51
C GLN A 33 -3.52 -6.30 -13.22
N THR A 34 -2.37 -6.27 -12.52
CA THR A 34 -2.22 -5.48 -11.29
C THR A 34 -2.32 -3.98 -11.59
N ARG A 35 -1.76 -3.51 -12.70
CA ARG A 35 -1.92 -2.12 -13.16
C ARG A 35 -3.40 -1.75 -13.36
N GLY A 36 -4.19 -2.66 -13.93
CA GLY A 36 -5.64 -2.50 -14.06
C GLY A 36 -6.35 -2.39 -12.70
N LYS A 37 -5.97 -3.23 -11.72
CA LYS A 37 -6.49 -3.15 -10.35
C LYS A 37 -6.15 -1.82 -9.69
N TYR A 38 -4.89 -1.37 -9.79
CA TYR A 38 -4.45 -0.09 -9.23
C TYR A 38 -5.18 1.09 -9.86
N LYS A 39 -5.41 1.07 -11.18
CA LYS A 39 -6.22 2.09 -11.84
C LYS A 39 -7.65 2.12 -11.28
N SER A 40 -8.26 0.96 -11.02
CA SER A 40 -9.56 0.90 -10.35
C SER A 40 -9.53 1.52 -8.95
N SER A 41 -8.51 1.19 -8.14
CA SER A 41 -8.32 1.76 -6.81
C SER A 41 -8.17 3.28 -6.83
N LEU A 42 -7.37 3.83 -7.76
CA LEU A 42 -7.21 5.27 -7.95
C LEU A 42 -8.51 5.94 -8.39
N ASN A 43 -9.28 5.30 -9.28
CA ASN A 43 -10.59 5.81 -9.70
C ASN A 43 -11.59 5.85 -8.54
N ASP A 44 -11.56 4.88 -7.64
CA ASP A 44 -12.44 4.86 -6.47
C ASP A 44 -12.07 5.93 -5.45
N MET A 45 -10.77 6.20 -5.24
CA MET A 45 -10.31 7.38 -4.48
C MET A 45 -10.78 8.68 -5.13
N ALA A 46 -10.64 8.81 -6.45
CA ALA A 46 -11.10 9.98 -7.19
C ALA A 46 -12.62 10.19 -7.08
N LYS A 47 -13.41 9.12 -7.12
CA LYS A 47 -14.87 9.18 -6.88
C LYS A 47 -15.18 9.63 -5.46
N TRP A 48 -14.46 9.10 -4.46
CA TRP A 48 -14.64 9.51 -3.07
C TRP A 48 -14.35 11.00 -2.89
N ILE A 49 -13.25 11.51 -3.45
CA ILE A 49 -12.92 12.94 -3.40
C ILE A 49 -14.08 13.78 -3.96
N ARG A 50 -14.55 13.45 -5.16
CA ARG A 50 -15.58 14.23 -5.86
C ARG A 50 -16.96 14.16 -5.21
N LYS A 51 -17.30 13.06 -4.53
CA LYS A 51 -18.65 12.82 -4.00
C LYS A 51 -18.78 13.01 -2.50
N VAL A 52 -17.74 12.70 -1.76
CA VAL A 52 -17.76 12.64 -0.29
C VAL A 52 -16.93 13.78 0.27
N LEU A 53 -15.64 13.85 -0.09
CA LEU A 53 -14.76 14.91 0.43
C LEU A 53 -15.23 16.31 -0.01
N ALA A 54 -15.76 16.42 -1.22
CA ALA A 54 -16.33 17.67 -1.77
C ALA A 54 -17.45 18.30 -0.92
N LYS A 55 -18.08 17.53 -0.03
CA LYS A 55 -19.11 18.01 0.90
C LYS A 55 -18.53 18.79 2.08
N VAL A 56 -17.26 18.52 2.42
CA VAL A 56 -16.54 19.13 3.54
C VAL A 56 -15.53 20.15 3.02
N ASP A 57 -14.91 19.85 1.89
CA ASP A 57 -13.88 20.66 1.26
C ASP A 57 -14.31 21.03 -0.16
N HIS A 58 -14.65 22.29 -0.38
CA HIS A 58 -15.16 22.72 -1.68
C HIS A 58 -14.07 22.86 -2.76
N ASN A 59 -12.78 22.88 -2.39
CA ASN A 59 -11.68 23.04 -3.33
C ASN A 59 -11.06 21.69 -3.75
N THR A 60 -11.88 20.68 -4.04
CA THR A 60 -11.37 19.35 -4.42
C THR A 60 -10.66 19.31 -5.77
N GLY A 61 -10.77 20.36 -6.58
CA GLY A 61 -10.07 20.46 -7.87
C GLY A 61 -8.56 20.32 -7.74
N ARG A 62 -7.97 20.79 -6.64
CA ARG A 62 -6.51 20.72 -6.39
C ARG A 62 -5.96 19.29 -6.32
N PHE A 63 -6.79 18.32 -5.96
CA PHE A 63 -6.37 16.92 -5.87
C PHE A 63 -6.22 16.25 -7.23
N PHE A 64 -6.53 16.94 -8.32
CA PHE A 64 -6.39 16.42 -9.67
C PHE A 64 -5.41 17.28 -10.47
N ASP A 65 -4.53 16.62 -11.22
CA ASP A 65 -3.66 17.31 -12.17
C ASP A 65 -4.42 17.66 -13.46
N SER A 66 -3.75 18.31 -14.41
CA SER A 66 -4.35 18.71 -15.69
C SER A 66 -4.84 17.55 -16.54
N SER A 67 -4.37 16.32 -16.29
CA SER A 67 -4.85 15.10 -16.95
C SER A 67 -6.07 14.48 -16.26
N GLY A 68 -6.49 15.04 -15.12
CA GLY A 68 -7.59 14.53 -14.30
C GLY A 68 -7.19 13.34 -13.40
N GLU A 69 -5.91 13.00 -13.39
CA GLU A 69 -5.32 11.98 -12.51
C GLU A 69 -5.01 12.58 -11.13
N LEU A 70 -4.84 11.73 -10.13
CA LEU A 70 -4.61 12.16 -8.76
C LEU A 70 -3.27 12.91 -8.62
N ASN A 71 -3.32 14.13 -8.10
CA ASN A 71 -2.16 14.94 -7.78
C ASN A 71 -1.57 14.53 -6.44
N LEU A 72 -0.45 13.79 -6.46
CA LEU A 72 0.22 13.27 -5.26
C LEU A 72 0.88 14.35 -4.37
N MET A 73 1.01 15.59 -4.85
CA MET A 73 1.51 16.70 -4.04
C MET A 73 0.41 17.28 -3.14
N GLU A 74 -0.83 17.18 -3.56
CA GLU A 74 -2.00 17.70 -2.85
C GLU A 74 -2.72 16.58 -2.08
N PHE A 75 -2.79 15.39 -2.68
CA PHE A 75 -3.33 14.19 -2.04
C PHE A 75 -2.25 13.50 -1.17
N THR A 76 -1.98 14.11 -0.03
CA THR A 76 -0.97 13.70 0.95
C THR A 76 -1.47 12.57 1.87
N PRO A 77 -0.59 11.92 2.67
CA PRO A 77 -0.98 10.83 3.55
C PRO A 77 -2.23 11.11 4.41
N PRO A 78 -2.42 12.29 5.05
CA PRO A 78 -3.63 12.55 5.83
C PRO A 78 -4.94 12.41 5.04
N TYR A 79 -4.97 12.80 3.76
CA TYR A 79 -6.17 12.62 2.94
C TYR A 79 -6.39 11.16 2.54
N PHE A 80 -5.30 10.42 2.33
CA PHE A 80 -5.40 8.98 2.13
C PHE A 80 -5.91 8.28 3.40
N GLU A 81 -5.48 8.67 4.60
CA GLU A 81 -5.99 8.14 5.87
C GLU A 81 -7.50 8.39 6.03
N LEU A 82 -7.97 9.59 5.67
CA LEU A 82 -9.42 9.89 5.65
C LEU A 82 -10.18 9.01 4.67
N PHE A 83 -9.65 8.81 3.46
CA PHE A 83 -10.21 7.85 2.51
C PHE A 83 -10.23 6.43 3.08
N PHE A 84 -9.15 6.06 3.75
CA PHE A 84 -8.93 4.74 4.30
C PHE A 84 -9.97 4.39 5.39
N VAL A 85 -10.16 5.30 6.35
CA VAL A 85 -11.20 5.19 7.40
C VAL A 85 -12.61 5.22 6.82
N TYR A 86 -12.84 5.99 5.75
CA TYR A 86 -14.11 5.96 5.04
C TYR A 86 -14.36 4.58 4.44
N LYS A 87 -13.36 4.00 3.78
CA LYS A 87 -13.54 2.80 2.96
C LYS A 87 -13.58 1.51 3.78
N SER A 88 -12.93 1.49 4.94
CA SER A 88 -12.88 0.31 5.82
C SER A 88 -14.21 -0.12 6.41
N ARG A 89 -15.22 0.75 6.34
CA ARG A 89 -16.59 0.42 6.75
C ARG A 89 -17.27 -0.55 5.80
N ASP A 90 -16.80 -0.60 4.55
CA ASP A 90 -17.48 -1.30 3.45
C ASP A 90 -16.65 -2.43 2.84
N VAL A 91 -15.36 -2.57 3.20
CA VAL A 91 -14.45 -3.51 2.51
C VAL A 91 -13.51 -4.21 3.48
N GLU A 92 -13.16 -5.45 3.14
CA GLU A 92 -12.20 -6.26 3.89
C GLU A 92 -10.75 -5.75 3.76
N ASP A 93 -9.91 -6.16 4.71
CA ASP A 93 -8.50 -5.79 4.82
C ASP A 93 -7.70 -6.02 3.54
N GLY A 94 -7.97 -7.12 2.82
CA GLY A 94 -7.31 -7.42 1.55
C GLY A 94 -7.54 -6.34 0.49
N ALA A 95 -8.76 -5.80 0.41
CA ALA A 95 -9.10 -4.72 -0.51
C ALA A 95 -8.48 -3.38 -0.07
N LEU A 96 -8.46 -3.11 1.24
CA LEU A 96 -7.81 -1.92 1.82
C LEU A 96 -6.31 -1.86 1.48
N SER A 97 -5.59 -2.97 1.61
CA SER A 97 -4.17 -3.06 1.27
C SER A 97 -3.87 -2.78 -0.21
N GLY A 98 -4.85 -3.04 -1.09
CA GLY A 98 -4.80 -2.76 -2.52
C GLY A 98 -4.74 -1.26 -2.83
N TYR A 99 -5.52 -0.43 -2.12
CA TYR A 99 -5.49 1.02 -2.30
C TYR A 99 -4.13 1.61 -1.93
N TRP A 100 -3.56 1.16 -0.81
CA TRP A 100 -2.24 1.61 -0.36
C TRP A 100 -1.14 1.20 -1.35
N SER A 101 -1.20 -0.05 -1.84
CA SER A 101 -0.29 -0.52 -2.89
C SER A 101 -0.39 0.32 -4.17
N ALA A 102 -1.61 0.71 -4.57
CA ALA A 102 -1.82 1.55 -5.74
C ALA A 102 -1.20 2.96 -5.57
N ILE A 103 -1.29 3.56 -4.38
CA ILE A 103 -0.64 4.84 -4.10
C ILE A 103 0.89 4.70 -4.16
N LYS A 104 1.47 3.69 -3.50
CA LYS A 104 2.92 3.44 -3.55
C LYS A 104 3.42 3.23 -4.97
N ASP A 105 2.65 2.51 -5.78
CA ASP A 105 2.94 2.31 -7.21
C ASP A 105 2.97 3.64 -7.97
N GLN A 106 2.03 4.54 -7.69
CA GLN A 106 1.96 5.84 -8.34
C GLN A 106 3.16 6.74 -7.98
N TYR A 107 3.62 6.73 -6.72
CA TYR A 107 4.87 7.40 -6.33
C TYR A 107 6.07 6.81 -7.08
N ARG A 108 6.14 5.48 -7.21
CA ARG A 108 7.22 4.80 -7.95
C ARG A 108 7.23 5.18 -9.43
N VAL A 109 6.08 5.13 -10.10
CA VAL A 109 5.93 5.44 -11.54
C VAL A 109 6.27 6.90 -11.81
N ARG A 110 5.85 7.83 -10.94
CA ARG A 110 6.16 9.27 -11.07
C ARG A 110 7.55 9.64 -10.53
N ARG A 111 8.34 8.67 -10.04
CA ARG A 111 9.67 8.86 -9.44
C ARG A 111 9.71 9.89 -8.31
N LEU A 112 8.66 9.88 -7.49
CA LEU A 112 8.56 10.74 -6.33
C LEU A 112 9.07 10.00 -5.09
N ALA A 113 9.67 10.75 -4.16
CA ALA A 113 10.00 10.21 -2.86
C ALA A 113 8.70 9.78 -2.16
N LEU A 114 8.65 8.54 -1.69
CA LEU A 114 7.51 8.04 -0.94
C LEU A 114 7.52 8.66 0.46
N PRO A 115 6.45 9.36 0.89
CA PRO A 115 6.32 9.84 2.25
C PRO A 115 6.47 8.69 3.27
N PRO A 116 7.22 8.87 4.37
CA PRO A 116 7.48 7.83 5.36
C PRO A 116 6.21 7.30 6.03
N GLU A 117 5.14 8.09 6.07
CA GLU A 117 3.82 7.71 6.60
C GLU A 117 3.21 6.56 5.79
N TYR A 118 3.48 6.51 4.47
CA TYR A 118 3.09 5.38 3.61
C TYR A 118 3.98 4.15 3.80
N GLY A 119 4.93 4.16 4.73
CA GLY A 119 5.70 3.01 5.18
C GLY A 119 5.06 2.34 6.40
N ASP A 120 5.74 2.43 7.54
CA ASP A 120 5.32 1.76 8.78
C ASP A 120 4.08 2.41 9.42
N GLY A 121 3.84 3.71 9.19
CA GLY A 121 2.67 4.42 9.70
C GLY A 121 1.35 3.80 9.24
N MET A 122 1.26 3.42 7.97
CA MET A 122 0.08 2.73 7.41
C MET A 122 -0.16 1.35 8.04
N GLN A 123 0.90 0.62 8.40
CA GLN A 123 0.75 -0.67 9.08
C GLN A 123 0.18 -0.48 10.48
N GLN A 124 0.62 0.55 11.19
CA GLN A 124 0.07 0.90 12.51
C GLN A 124 -1.41 1.27 12.42
N LEU A 125 -1.82 2.07 11.43
CA LEU A 125 -3.22 2.40 11.20
C LEU A 125 -4.09 1.17 10.96
N PHE A 126 -3.63 0.25 10.11
CA PHE A 126 -4.30 -1.04 9.90
C PHE A 126 -4.49 -1.79 11.21
N SER A 127 -3.43 -1.90 12.02
CA SER A 127 -3.47 -2.58 13.31
C SER A 127 -4.42 -1.90 14.32
N GLY A 128 -4.49 -0.57 14.29
CA GLY A 128 -5.40 0.20 15.12
C GLY A 128 -6.87 -0.05 14.75
N MET A 129 -7.17 -0.09 13.45
CA MET A 129 -8.52 -0.37 12.97
C MET A 129 -9.01 -1.76 13.33
N LYS A 130 -8.16 -2.80 13.19
CA LYS A 130 -8.51 -4.17 13.62
C LYS A 130 -8.82 -4.24 15.11
N ARG A 131 -8.11 -3.46 15.93
CA ARG A 131 -8.34 -3.41 17.37
C ARG A 131 -9.67 -2.75 17.71
N LEU A 132 -9.98 -1.62 17.07
CA LEU A 132 -11.26 -0.94 17.25
C LEU A 132 -12.44 -1.80 16.80
N GLU A 133 -12.30 -2.56 15.72
CA GLU A 133 -13.28 -3.55 15.27
C GLU A 133 -13.48 -4.66 16.32
N ALA A 134 -12.38 -5.28 16.78
CA ALA A 134 -12.43 -6.33 17.78
C ALA A 134 -13.01 -5.85 19.14
N ASP A 135 -12.66 -4.65 19.58
CA ASP A 135 -13.18 -4.05 20.81
C ASP A 135 -14.70 -3.82 20.70
N SER A 136 -15.18 -3.33 19.54
CA SER A 136 -16.60 -3.17 19.26
C SER A 136 -17.36 -4.51 19.25
N ASP A 137 -16.76 -5.56 18.68
CA ASP A 137 -17.34 -6.91 18.67
C ASP A 137 -17.40 -7.51 20.08
N GLN A 138 -16.39 -7.26 20.91
CA GLN A 138 -16.40 -7.69 22.32
C GLN A 138 -17.46 -6.97 23.16
N ILE A 139 -17.66 -5.67 22.92
CA ILE A 139 -18.67 -4.87 23.64
C ILE A 139 -20.09 -5.27 23.20
N SER A 140 -20.32 -5.49 21.91
CA SER A 140 -21.64 -5.84 21.35
C SER A 140 -22.02 -7.30 21.56
N ASN A 141 -21.04 -8.17 21.76
CA ASN A 141 -21.24 -9.59 22.04
C ASN A 141 -20.52 -9.96 23.34
N PRO A 142 -21.05 -9.56 24.52
CA PRO A 142 -20.51 -9.99 25.80
C PRO A 142 -20.77 -11.49 25.94
N LYS A 143 -19.89 -12.31 25.35
CA LYS A 143 -19.85 -13.74 25.64
C LYS A 143 -19.48 -13.86 27.10
N THR A 144 -20.46 -14.17 27.94
CA THR A 144 -20.34 -14.61 29.34
C THR A 144 -19.64 -15.98 29.47
N SER A 145 -18.63 -16.24 28.64
CA SER A 145 -17.94 -17.51 28.50
C SER A 145 -16.43 -17.36 28.67
N GLY A 146 -15.99 -16.36 29.44
CA GLY A 146 -14.67 -16.38 30.07
C GLY A 146 -14.76 -17.18 31.36
N LYS A 147 -13.80 -18.08 31.60
CA LYS A 147 -13.62 -18.75 32.90
C LYS A 147 -13.65 -17.67 33.98
N GLN A 148 -14.64 -17.71 34.88
CA GLN A 148 -14.61 -16.84 36.06
C GLN A 148 -13.25 -17.05 36.74
N SER A 149 -12.49 -15.97 36.94
CA SER A 149 -11.33 -16.03 37.82
C SER A 149 -11.82 -16.52 39.17
N LEU A 150 -11.39 -17.71 39.55
CA LEU A 150 -11.62 -18.24 40.88
C LEU A 150 -11.04 -17.23 41.87
N THR A 151 -11.91 -16.58 42.63
CA THR A 151 -11.50 -15.65 43.68
C THR A 151 -10.59 -16.39 44.67
N TYR A 152 -9.48 -15.74 45.03
CA TYR A 152 -8.43 -16.23 45.94
C TYR A 152 -8.98 -16.85 47.25
N SER A 153 -10.18 -16.44 47.67
CA SER A 153 -10.92 -17.00 48.81
C SER A 153 -11.18 -18.51 48.72
N LEU A 154 -11.14 -19.14 47.54
CA LEU A 154 -11.34 -20.59 47.41
C LEU A 154 -10.07 -21.40 47.73
N PHE A 155 -8.88 -20.80 47.61
CA PHE A 155 -7.61 -21.48 47.89
C PHE A 155 -7.27 -21.58 49.38
N GLN A 156 -7.93 -20.80 50.24
CA GLN A 156 -7.63 -20.76 51.68
C GLN A 156 -8.33 -21.86 52.51
N LYS A 157 -9.01 -22.81 51.85
CA LYS A 157 -9.72 -23.93 52.50
C LYS A 157 -9.11 -25.31 52.21
N LEU A 158 -7.86 -25.37 51.75
CA LEU A 158 -7.06 -26.60 51.68
C LEU A 158 -6.04 -26.64 52.82
#